data_AF-A0A7X9KHJ1-F1
#
_entry.id   AF-A0A7X9KHJ1-F1
#
_cell.length_a   1.000
_cell.length_b   1.000
_cell.length_c   1.000
_cell.angle_alpha   90.00
_cell.angle_beta   90.00
_cell.angle_gamma   90.00
#
_symmetry.space_group_name_H-M   'P 1'
#
loop_
_entity.id
_entity.type
_entity.pdbx_description
1 polymer ?
#
loop_
_entity_poly.entity_id
_entity_poly.type
_entity_poly.pdbx_seq_one_letter_code
_entity_poly.pdbx_strand_id
1 'polypeptide(L)' 'MAIVEEDLERLRASLVLSDVVQQHLALRRVGRNWVGLCPFHAERSGSFNVRDETGRYRC' A
#
# COMPACT_ATOMS: atom_id res chain seq x y z
N MET A 1 -9.74 -9.26 25.06
CA MET A 1 -10.04 -7.90 24.58
C MET A 1 -9.89 -7.95 23.07
N ALA A 2 -11.00 -7.86 22.33
CA ALA A 2 -10.98 -7.86 20.87
C ALA A 2 -11.13 -6.42 20.38
N ILE A 3 -10.43 -6.07 19.31
CA ILE A 3 -10.68 -4.81 18.59
C ILE A 3 -12.03 -4.98 17.89
N VAL A 4 -12.93 -4.00 18.03
CA VAL A 4 -14.25 -4.03 17.38
C VAL A 4 -14.11 -3.69 15.89
N GLU A 5 -14.97 -4.26 15.03
CA GLU A 5 -14.86 -4.07 13.58
C GLU A 5 -14.96 -2.59 13.18
N GLU A 6 -15.80 -1.80 13.86
CA GLU A 6 -15.94 -0.37 13.60
C GLU A 6 -14.59 0.38 13.77
N ASP A 7 -13.76 -0.04 14.72
CA ASP A 7 -12.44 0.56 14.92
C ASP A 7 -11.47 0.16 13.80
N LEU A 8 -11.57 -1.07 13.29
CA LEU A 8 -10.80 -1.51 12.13
C LEU A 8 -11.20 -0.75 10.87
N GLU A 9 -12.49 -0.53 10.65
CA GLU A 9 -13.00 0.26 9.53
C GLU A 9 -12.56 1.72 9.62
N ARG A 10 -12.70 2.33 10.81
CA ARG A 10 -12.24 3.71 11.09
C ARG A 10 -10.75 3.86 10.81
N LEU A 11 -9.94 2.90 11.25
CA LEU A 11 -8.51 2.90 10.99
C LEU A 11 -8.21 2.80 9.49
N ARG A 12 -8.81 1.84 8.77
CA ARG A 12 -8.60 1.66 7.32
C ARG A 12 -9.02 2.90 6.53
N ALA A 13 -10.10 3.57 6.93
CA ALA A 13 -10.58 4.80 6.28
C ALA A 13 -9.69 6.02 6.56
N SER A 14 -8.98 6.04 7.69
CA SER A 14 -8.09 7.15 8.08
C SER A 14 -6.71 7.11 7.43
N LEU A 15 -6.33 5.97 6.82
CA LEU A 15 -4.98 5.74 6.30
C LEU A 15 -4.95 5.78 4.78
N VAL A 16 -3.88 6.38 4.25
CA VAL A 16 -3.51 6.26 2.84
C VAL A 16 -2.50 5.12 2.73
N LEU A 17 -2.80 4.12 1.91
CA LEU A 17 -1.99 2.89 1.85
C LEU A 17 -0.57 3.17 1.36
N SER A 18 -0.38 4.06 0.39
CA SER A 18 0.95 4.44 -0.09
C SER A 18 1.82 5.12 0.98
N ASP A 19 1.24 5.88 1.91
CA ASP A 19 1.97 6.50 3.02
C ASP A 19 2.53 5.45 3.99
N VAL A 20 1.72 4.42 4.29
CA VAL A 20 2.15 3.30 5.14
C VAL A 20 3.27 2.52 4.45
N VAL A 21 3.11 2.21 3.16
CA VAL A 21 4.08 1.40 2.41
C VAL A 21 5.40 2.13 2.19
N GLN A 22 5.38 3.45 1.96
CA GLN A 22 6.59 4.26 1.74
C GLN A 22 7.52 4.32 2.95
N GLN A 23 7.07 3.92 4.14
CA GLN A 23 7.93 3.73 5.32
C GLN A 23 8.89 2.54 5.16
N HIS A 24 8.59 1.62 4.24
CA HIS A 24 9.34 0.37 4.07
C HIS A 24 10.03 0.25 2.71
N LEU A 25 9.46 0.84 1.65
CA LEU A 25 10.00 0.74 0.29
C LEU A 25 9.79 2.02 -0.50
N ALA A 26 10.76 2.35 -1.36
CA ALA A 26 10.68 3.51 -2.24
C ALA A 26 9.60 3.29 -3.30
N LEU A 27 8.62 4.19 -3.35
CA LEU A 27 7.60 4.23 -4.38
C LEU A 27 7.75 5.49 -5.24
N ARG A 28 7.40 5.38 -6.52
CA ARG A 28 7.24 6.53 -7.42
C ARG A 28 5.80 6.60 -7.92
N ARG A 29 5.27 7.81 -8.10
CA ARG A 29 3.92 7.99 -8.65
C ARG A 29 3.93 7.73 -10.17
N VAL A 30 3.02 6.87 -10.63
CA VAL A 30 2.81 6.52 -12.05
C VAL A 30 1.32 6.58 -12.35
N GLY A 31 0.88 7.67 -12.95
CA GLY A 31 -0.54 7.95 -13.14
C GLY A 31 -1.28 8.03 -11.80
N ARG A 32 -2.22 7.11 -11.57
CA ARG A 32 -3.01 7.02 -10.33
C ARG A 32 -2.41 6.06 -9.29
N ASN A 33 -1.39 5.30 -9.67
CA ASN A 33 -0.78 4.28 -8.82
C ASN A 33 0.57 4.77 -8.27
N TRP A 34 1.06 4.07 -7.27
CA TRP A 34 2.42 4.13 -6.79
C TRP A 34 3.13 2.83 -7.12
N VAL A 35 4.34 2.91 -7.67
CA VAL A 35 5.08 1.75 -8.17
C VAL A 35 6.46 1.68 -7.54
N GLY A 36 6.88 0.47 -7.13
CA GLY A 36 8.20 0.19 -6.58
C GLY A 36 8.62 -1.26 -6.81
N LEU A 37 9.77 -1.65 -6.25
CA LEU A 37 10.22 -3.03 -6.24
C LEU A 37 9.40 -3.85 -5.24
N CYS A 38 9.01 -5.05 -5.63
CA CYS A 38 8.26 -5.97 -4.80
C CYS A 38 9.14 -6.54 -3.68
N PRO A 39 8.80 -6.36 -2.39
CA PRO A 39 9.62 -6.85 -1.28
C PRO A 39 9.55 -8.38 -1.13
N PHE A 40 8.64 -9.04 -1.85
CA PHE A 40 8.39 -10.48 -1.76
C PHE A 40 9.09 -11.30 -2.86
N HIS A 41 9.55 -10.66 -3.93
CA HIS A 41 10.19 -11.32 -5.07
C HIS A 41 11.52 -10.66 -5.40
N ALA A 42 12.55 -11.46 -5.68
CA ALA A 42 13.85 -10.95 -6.09
C ALA A 42 13.80 -10.49 -7.56
N GLU A 43 13.42 -9.23 -7.79
CA GLU A 43 13.27 -8.64 -9.12
C GLU A 43 14.10 -7.36 -9.31
N ARG A 44 14.28 -6.95 -10.57
CA ARG A 44 15.00 -5.72 -10.94
C ARG A 44 14.11 -4.61 -11.51
N SER A 45 12.87 -4.95 -11.87
CA SER A 45 11.86 -4.03 -12.40
C SER A 45 10.78 -3.81 -11.35
N GLY A 46 10.26 -2.60 -11.22
CA GLY A 46 9.17 -2.36 -10.25
C GLY A 46 7.86 -3.01 -10.67
N SER A 47 7.49 -4.13 -10.03
CA SER A 47 6.19 -4.80 -10.24
C SER A 47 5.17 -4.49 -9.14
N PHE A 48 5.60 -3.95 -8.01
CA PHE A 48 4.74 -3.66 -6.88
C PHE A 48 3.95 -2.37 -7.10
N ASN A 49 2.63 -2.49 -7.22
CA ASN A 49 1.70 -1.40 -7.46
C ASN A 49 0.82 -1.18 -6.23
N VAL A 50 0.68 0.06 -5.77
CA VAL A 50 -0.26 0.49 -4.73
C VAL A 50 -1.28 1.45 -5.33
N ARG A 51 -2.56 1.24 -5.03
CA ARG A 51 -3.67 2.10 -5.48
C ARG A 51 -4.48 2.59 -4.29
N ASP A 52 -4.20 3.84 -3.89
CA ASP A 52 -4.82 4.49 -2.73
C ASP A 52 -6.35 4.60 -2.86
N GLU A 53 -6.86 4.90 -4.06
CA GLU A 53 -8.30 4.97 -4.33
C GLU A 53 -9.07 3.71 -3.89
N THR A 54 -8.42 2.55 -3.95
CA THR A 54 -9.02 1.26 -3.59
C THR A 54 -8.48 0.68 -2.30
N GLY A 55 -7.48 1.32 -1.68
CA GLY A 55 -6.76 0.79 -0.51
C GLY A 55 -6.14 -0.60 -0.76
N ARG A 56 -5.62 -0.87 -1.96
CA ARG A 56 -5.08 -2.18 -2.36
C ARG A 56 -3.68 -2.07 -2.93
N TYR A 57 -2.92 -3.16 -2.82
CA TYR A 57 -1.66 -3.35 -3.54
C TYR A 57 -1.67 -4.64 -4.35
N ARG A 58 -0.82 -4.71 -5.36
CA ARG A 58 -0.58 -5.92 -6.14
C ARG A 58 0.85 -5.96 -6.68
N CYS A 59 1.44 -7.14 -6.56
CA CYS A 59 2.56 -7.65 -7.32
C CYS A 59 1.92 -8.77 -8.18
#